data_AF-A0A847HTM4-F1
#
_entry.id   AF-A0A847HTM4-F1
#
_cell.length_a   1.000
_cell.length_b   1.000
_cell.length_c   1.000
_cell.angle_alpha   90.00
_cell.angle_beta   90.00
_cell.angle_gamma   90.00
#
_symmetry.space_group_name_H-M   'P 1'
#
loop_
_entity.id
_entity.type
_entity.pdbx_description
1 polymer ?
#
loop_
_entity_poly.entity_id
_entity_poly.type
_entity_poly.pdbx_seq_one_letter_code
_entity_poly.pdbx_strand_id
1 'polypeptide(L)'
;MSQGDQTRVDVFLDGGAEPIVSYRPPVSFELDTAQLEDGEHLLRIEAYDSGGTKGVREVPFTVRNGPGIAVHGITAGDVVDGKLPVLVNAYGGAKEALWEPARVETPAPIPTWTWVLVIFMVAFAAYYAARHWTPSTSFAQLGARASQAGAAAGAAPGAPAATAAAPATAPGAPEADASAAGPASPATTGAAAAVSTAEGASVYGNYCSACHQASGQGMPGVFPPLAGSAVVLDPDPTAHVTTVLHGAQGSTIDGVTYVSPMPAFAAQLSDEQVAAVVNHERASWGNAAPGVSAADVAALR
;
A
#
# COMPACT_ATOMS: atom_id res chain seq x y z
N MET A 1 35.91 50.36 26.27
CA MET A 1 35.48 49.87 24.95
C MET A 1 35.02 48.44 25.15
N SER A 2 33.71 48.20 25.17
CA SER A 2 33.13 46.86 25.29
C SER A 2 33.65 46.01 24.13
N GLN A 3 34.50 45.02 24.40
CA GLN A 3 34.80 44.00 23.40
C GLN A 3 33.48 43.30 23.11
N GLY A 4 32.94 43.55 21.93
CA GLY A 4 31.65 42.99 21.52
C GLY A 4 31.66 41.49 21.69
N ASP A 5 30.58 40.96 22.24
CA ASP A 5 30.33 39.53 22.37
C ASP A 5 30.60 38.80 21.04
N GLN A 6 31.70 38.05 21.00
CA GLN A 6 32.17 37.33 19.81
C GLN A 6 31.57 35.92 19.69
N THR A 7 30.63 35.57 20.58
CA THR A 7 30.05 34.23 20.64
C THR A 7 29.26 33.93 19.37
N ARG A 8 29.76 32.99 18.57
CA ARG A 8 29.10 32.52 17.34
C ARG A 8 29.54 31.11 16.96
N VAL A 9 28.78 30.46 16.11
CA VAL A 9 29.08 29.17 15.51
C VAL A 9 29.02 29.35 14.01
N ASP A 10 30.15 29.09 13.36
CA ASP A 10 30.35 29.18 11.92
C ASP A 10 30.42 27.75 11.37
N VAL A 11 29.58 27.44 10.38
CA VAL A 11 29.50 26.10 9.76
C VAL A 11 30.04 26.16 8.34
N PHE A 12 31.00 25.28 8.06
CA PHE A 12 31.68 25.14 6.78
C PHE A 12 31.43 23.74 6.22
N LEU A 13 31.41 23.64 4.90
CA LEU A 13 31.32 22.37 4.17
C LEU A 13 32.52 22.24 3.23
N ASP A 14 33.10 21.05 3.16
CA ASP A 14 34.15 20.64 2.21
C ASP A 14 35.35 21.59 2.17
N GLY A 15 35.68 22.20 3.31
CA GLY A 15 36.82 23.11 3.44
C GLY A 15 36.62 24.50 2.81
N GLY A 16 35.38 24.89 2.50
CA GLY A 16 35.05 26.24 2.02
C GLY A 16 35.67 27.36 2.87
N ALA A 17 36.07 28.44 2.21
CA ALA A 17 36.69 29.60 2.86
C ALA A 17 35.67 30.47 3.61
N GLU A 18 34.42 30.46 3.16
CA GLU A 18 33.30 31.17 3.80
C GLU A 18 32.36 30.17 4.49
N PRO A 19 31.80 30.53 5.65
CA PRO A 19 30.80 29.71 6.30
C PRO A 19 29.50 29.74 5.51
N ILE A 20 28.87 28.58 5.32
CA ILE A 20 27.52 28.49 4.75
C ILE A 20 26.53 29.22 5.66
N VAL A 21 26.79 29.11 6.96
CA VAL A 21 25.90 29.56 8.02
C VAL A 21 26.71 30.06 9.22
N SER A 22 26.31 31.21 9.77
CA SER A 22 26.86 31.77 11.02
C SER A 22 25.73 32.17 11.96
N TYR A 23 25.71 31.62 13.17
CA TYR A 23 24.64 31.84 14.15
C TYR A 23 25.18 32.01 15.57
N ARG A 24 24.36 32.56 16.49
CA ARG A 24 24.65 32.57 17.92
C ARG A 24 24.17 31.27 18.58
N PRO A 25 24.93 30.66 19.50
CA PRO A 25 24.47 29.50 20.25
C PRO A 25 23.22 29.78 21.11
N PRO A 26 22.35 28.78 21.34
CA PRO A 26 22.30 27.47 20.68
C PRO A 26 21.71 27.57 19.26
N VAL A 27 22.19 26.72 18.35
CA VAL A 27 21.80 26.73 16.92
C VAL A 27 21.33 25.36 16.45
N SER A 28 20.25 25.35 15.66
CA SER A 28 19.83 24.23 14.82
C SER A 28 19.76 24.75 13.39
N PHE A 29 20.28 24.00 12.42
CA PHE A 29 20.19 24.34 11.01
C PHE A 29 19.87 23.10 10.19
N GLU A 30 19.20 23.29 9.06
CA GLU A 30 18.92 22.23 8.10
C GLU A 30 19.96 22.27 6.99
N LEU A 31 20.61 21.14 6.72
CA LEU A 31 21.52 20.98 5.60
C LEU A 31 20.77 20.35 4.42
N ASP A 32 20.55 21.12 3.36
CA ASP A 32 19.98 20.58 2.12
C ASP A 32 21.04 19.76 1.37
N THR A 33 20.99 18.45 1.57
CA THR A 33 21.90 17.51 0.92
C THR A 33 21.60 17.31 -0.56
N ALA A 34 20.43 17.72 -1.07
CA ALA A 34 20.06 17.50 -2.48
C ALA A 34 20.91 18.30 -3.48
N GLN A 35 21.55 19.37 -3.01
CA GLN A 35 22.47 20.20 -3.80
C GLN A 35 23.93 19.73 -3.69
N LEU A 36 24.20 18.70 -2.90
CA LEU A 36 25.53 18.13 -2.73
C LEU A 36 25.76 16.99 -3.71
N GLU A 37 27.00 16.86 -4.18
CA GLU A 37 27.42 15.73 -5.01
C GLU A 37 27.36 14.42 -4.20
N ASP A 38 27.33 13.28 -4.89
CA ASP A 38 27.42 11.98 -4.22
C ASP A 38 28.86 11.70 -3.82
N GLY A 39 29.08 11.35 -2.55
CA GLY A 39 30.43 11.05 -2.07
C GLY A 39 30.65 11.38 -0.61
N GLU A 40 31.92 11.39 -0.21
CA GLU A 40 32.35 11.80 1.12
C GLU A 40 32.42 13.32 1.22
N HIS A 41 31.79 13.87 2.25
CA HIS A 41 31.76 15.29 2.57
C HIS A 41 32.25 15.52 4.00
N LEU A 42 32.74 16.73 4.27
CA LEU A 42 33.26 17.12 5.57
C LEU A 42 32.57 18.37 6.08
N LEU A 43 31.81 18.23 7.17
CA LEU A 43 31.23 19.37 7.88
C LEU A 43 32.21 19.85 8.94
N ARG A 44 32.72 21.08 8.81
CA ARG A 44 33.59 21.71 9.81
C ARG A 44 32.81 22.80 10.56
N ILE A 45 32.73 22.65 11.88
CA ILE A 45 32.03 23.57 12.77
C ILE A 45 33.08 24.31 13.59
N GLU A 46 33.08 25.64 13.50
CA GLU A 46 33.95 26.52 14.30
C GLU A 46 33.10 27.31 15.30
N ALA A 47 33.28 27.05 16.60
CA ALA A 47 32.61 27.76 17.67
C ALA A 47 33.56 28.77 18.31
N TYR A 48 33.09 30.01 18.48
CA TYR A 48 33.80 31.08 19.16
C TYR A 48 33.13 31.38 20.49
N ASP A 49 33.91 31.48 21.55
CA ASP A 49 33.45 31.94 22.87
C ASP A 49 33.52 33.49 22.95
N SER A 50 32.91 34.06 23.99
CA SER A 50 32.97 35.46 24.41
C SER A 50 34.39 36.04 24.47
N GLY A 51 35.39 35.19 24.77
CA GLY A 51 36.82 35.54 24.79
C GLY A 51 37.55 35.41 23.45
N GLY A 52 36.87 35.01 22.37
CA GLY A 52 37.45 34.82 21.04
C GLY A 52 38.18 33.47 20.84
N THR A 53 38.17 32.59 21.85
CA THR A 53 38.74 31.24 21.73
C THR A 53 37.95 30.42 20.71
N LYS A 54 38.65 29.79 19.78
CA LYS A 54 38.06 28.96 18.71
C LYS A 54 38.11 27.48 19.06
N GLY A 55 36.95 26.82 19.08
CA GLY A 55 36.82 25.36 19.07
C GLY A 55 36.44 24.88 17.67
N VAL A 56 37.12 23.86 17.15
CA VAL A 56 36.84 23.29 15.82
C VAL A 56 36.42 21.84 15.96
N ARG A 57 35.35 21.44 15.27
CA ARG A 57 34.89 20.06 15.17
C ARG A 57 34.62 19.71 13.71
N GLU A 58 35.24 18.65 13.23
CA GLU A 58 35.01 18.11 11.90
C GLU A 58 34.16 16.84 12.00
N VAL A 59 33.14 16.74 11.16
CA VAL A 59 32.18 15.63 11.08
C VAL A 59 32.13 15.15 9.63
N PRO A 60 32.78 14.01 9.31
CA PRO A 60 32.66 13.41 8.00
C PRO A 60 31.28 12.77 7.83
N PHE A 61 30.70 12.90 6.65
CA PHE A 61 29.44 12.26 6.27
C PHE A 61 29.45 11.87 4.80
N THR A 62 28.55 10.98 4.38
CA THR A 62 28.47 10.54 2.99
C THR A 62 27.10 10.89 2.42
N VAL A 63 27.08 11.56 1.29
CA VAL A 63 25.86 11.90 0.53
C VAL A 63 25.64 10.87 -0.56
N ARG A 64 24.37 10.46 -0.74
CA ARG A 64 23.93 9.48 -1.73
C ARG A 64 22.58 9.90 -2.31
N ASN A 65 22.59 10.89 -3.19
CA ASN A 65 21.45 11.40 -3.94
C ASN A 65 21.26 10.73 -5.30
N GLY A 66 22.30 10.06 -5.80
CA GLY A 66 22.33 9.44 -7.11
C GLY A 66 21.41 8.22 -7.24
N PRO A 67 21.05 7.86 -8.48
CA PRO A 67 20.21 6.71 -8.74
C PRO A 67 20.91 5.41 -8.32
N GLY A 68 20.20 4.53 -7.63
CA GLY A 68 20.70 3.18 -7.36
C GLY A 68 20.87 2.43 -8.68
N ILE A 69 22.10 1.99 -9.00
CA ILE A 69 22.37 1.20 -10.20
C ILE A 69 22.47 -0.28 -9.81
N ALA A 70 21.55 -1.08 -10.34
CA ALA A 70 21.59 -2.53 -10.22
C ALA A 70 22.04 -3.13 -11.57
N VAL A 71 23.19 -3.77 -11.58
CA VAL A 71 23.70 -4.51 -12.74
C VAL A 71 23.42 -5.99 -12.52
N HIS A 72 22.60 -6.57 -13.38
CA HIS A 72 22.32 -8.00 -13.38
C HIS A 72 23.03 -8.66 -14.56
N GLY A 73 23.71 -9.78 -14.27
CA GLY A 73 24.40 -10.60 -15.26
C GLY A 73 25.92 -10.62 -15.15
N ILE A 74 26.55 -9.70 -14.40
CA ILE A 74 28.00 -9.71 -14.11
C ILE A 74 28.20 -9.36 -12.64
N THR A 75 29.04 -10.13 -11.95
CA THR A 75 29.46 -9.84 -10.57
C THR A 75 30.92 -9.35 -10.51
N ALA A 76 31.29 -8.72 -9.40
CA ALA A 76 32.65 -8.19 -9.23
C ALA A 76 33.67 -9.33 -9.19
N GLY A 77 34.52 -9.40 -10.23
CA GLY A 77 35.58 -10.41 -10.36
C GLY A 77 35.36 -11.47 -11.44
N ASP A 78 34.26 -11.42 -12.18
CA ASP A 78 33.99 -12.38 -13.25
C ASP A 78 34.92 -12.17 -14.47
N VAL A 79 35.53 -13.25 -14.96
CA VAL A 79 36.24 -13.31 -16.24
C VAL A 79 35.28 -13.87 -17.28
N VAL A 80 34.68 -13.00 -18.09
CA VAL A 80 33.67 -13.35 -19.10
C VAL A 80 34.26 -13.30 -20.51
N ASP A 81 33.85 -14.23 -21.38
CA ASP A 81 34.25 -14.32 -22.78
C ASP A 81 33.01 -14.51 -23.68
N GLY A 82 33.03 -13.94 -24.89
CA GLY A 82 31.90 -13.94 -25.83
C GLY A 82 30.87 -12.82 -25.62
N LYS A 83 29.59 -13.08 -25.95
CA LYS A 83 28.50 -12.10 -25.84
C LYS A 83 27.59 -12.44 -24.66
N LEU A 84 27.65 -11.65 -23.60
CA LEU A 84 26.83 -11.80 -22.40
C LEU A 84 25.80 -10.66 -22.33
N PRO A 85 24.49 -10.95 -22.26
CA PRO A 85 23.49 -9.92 -22.04
C PRO A 85 23.59 -9.40 -20.61
N VAL A 86 23.96 -8.13 -20.47
CA VAL A 86 23.99 -7.42 -19.18
C VAL A 86 22.78 -6.51 -19.11
N LEU A 87 22.03 -6.63 -18.02
CA LEU A 87 20.87 -5.79 -17.77
C LEU A 87 21.26 -4.75 -16.71
N VAL A 88 21.29 -3.48 -17.11
CA VAL A 88 21.60 -2.36 -16.22
C VAL A 88 20.31 -1.61 -15.93
N ASN A 89 19.88 -1.63 -14.67
CA ASN A 89 18.77 -0.83 -14.18
C ASN A 89 19.31 0.35 -13.39
N ALA A 90 18.79 1.55 -13.67
CA ALA A 90 19.06 2.75 -12.88
C ALA A 90 17.73 3.25 -12.30
N TYR A 91 17.63 3.27 -10.98
CA TYR A 91 16.45 3.79 -10.28
C TYR A 91 16.67 5.27 -10.00
N GLY A 92 15.97 6.15 -10.71
CA GLY A 92 16.04 7.60 -10.51
C GLY A 92 15.66 7.98 -9.08
N GLY A 93 16.55 8.71 -8.38
CA GLY A 93 16.27 9.37 -7.10
C GLY A 93 15.35 10.59 -7.21
N ALA A 94 14.59 10.70 -8.31
CA ALA A 94 13.57 11.72 -8.43
C ALA A 94 12.47 11.40 -7.43
N LYS A 95 12.25 12.31 -6.48
CA LYS A 95 11.03 12.36 -5.66
C LYS A 95 9.85 12.69 -6.58
N GLU A 96 9.51 11.81 -7.50
CA GLU A 96 8.28 11.94 -8.27
C GLU A 96 7.13 11.67 -7.31
N ALA A 97 6.26 12.68 -7.14
CA ALA A 97 5.16 12.70 -6.18
C ALA A 97 4.06 11.65 -6.45
N LEU A 98 4.27 10.77 -7.43
CA LEU A 98 3.36 9.70 -7.83
C LEU A 98 4.15 8.41 -7.91
N TRP A 99 4.07 7.62 -6.84
CA TRP A 99 4.50 6.22 -6.85
C TRP A 99 3.69 5.49 -7.94
N GLU A 100 4.36 5.05 -9.02
CA GLU A 100 3.78 4.22 -10.08
C GLU A 100 4.19 2.76 -9.86
N PRO A 101 3.30 1.90 -9.31
CA PRO A 101 3.63 0.51 -8.97
C PRO A 101 4.11 -0.33 -10.17
N ALA A 102 3.67 0.02 -11.38
CA ALA A 102 3.96 -0.74 -12.60
C ALA A 102 5.44 -0.75 -13.00
N ARG A 103 6.26 0.17 -12.47
CA ARG A 103 7.68 0.27 -12.82
C ARG A 103 8.58 -0.62 -11.94
N VAL A 104 8.04 -1.17 -10.86
CA VAL A 104 8.78 -1.95 -9.84
C VAL A 104 8.60 -3.46 -10.02
N GLU A 105 7.53 -3.88 -10.70
CA GLU A 105 7.32 -5.30 -11.01
C GLU A 105 7.97 -5.64 -12.35
N THR A 106 9.14 -6.30 -12.28
CA THR A 106 9.59 -7.09 -13.43
C THR A 106 8.55 -8.18 -13.68
N PRO A 107 7.95 -8.30 -14.88
CA PRO A 107 6.98 -9.36 -15.14
C PRO A 107 7.72 -10.71 -15.12
N ALA A 108 7.75 -11.35 -13.96
CA ALA A 108 8.25 -12.70 -13.82
C ALA A 108 7.15 -13.67 -14.26
N PRO A 109 7.46 -14.69 -15.09
CA PRO A 109 6.50 -15.72 -15.43
C PRO A 109 6.04 -16.45 -14.15
N ILE A 110 4.75 -16.80 -14.09
CA ILE A 110 4.18 -17.54 -12.96
C ILE A 110 5.01 -18.82 -12.74
N PRO A 111 5.56 -19.05 -11.53
CA PRO A 111 6.39 -20.22 -11.26
C PRO A 111 5.70 -21.54 -11.63
N THR A 112 6.45 -22.47 -12.22
CA THR A 112 5.91 -23.77 -12.65
C THR A 112 5.22 -24.55 -11.53
N TRP A 113 5.69 -24.40 -10.28
CA TRP A 113 5.08 -25.05 -9.11
C TRP A 113 3.62 -24.63 -8.88
N THR A 114 3.25 -23.39 -9.23
CA THR A 114 1.87 -22.90 -9.11
C THR A 114 0.95 -23.69 -10.03
N TRP A 115 1.37 -23.94 -11.27
CA TRP A 115 0.63 -24.78 -12.21
C TRP A 115 0.52 -26.23 -11.73
N VAL A 116 1.59 -26.77 -11.13
CA VAL A 116 1.57 -28.11 -10.53
C VAL A 116 0.54 -28.19 -9.40
N LEU A 117 0.44 -27.18 -8.52
CA LEU A 117 -0.56 -27.13 -7.47
C LEU A 117 -1.99 -27.00 -8.00
N VAL A 118 -2.22 -26.18 -9.04
CA VAL A 118 -3.53 -26.05 -9.68
C VAL A 118 -3.96 -27.39 -10.28
N ILE A 119 -3.08 -28.05 -11.03
CA ILE A 119 -3.36 -29.37 -11.61
C ILE A 119 -3.64 -30.39 -10.50
N PHE A 120 -2.87 -30.39 -9.43
CA PHE A 120 -3.09 -31.26 -8.28
C PHE A 120 -4.45 -31.01 -7.62
N MET A 121 -4.84 -29.76 -7.41
CA MET A 121 -6.12 -29.39 -6.80
C MET A 121 -7.30 -29.83 -7.67
N VAL A 122 -7.21 -29.64 -8.99
CA VAL A 122 -8.24 -30.10 -9.94
C VAL A 122 -8.33 -31.62 -9.96
N ALA A 123 -7.19 -32.33 -9.99
CA ALA A 123 -7.15 -33.79 -9.97
C ALA A 123 -7.72 -34.35 -8.65
N PHE A 124 -7.38 -33.73 -7.52
CA PHE A 124 -7.90 -34.10 -6.21
C PHE A 124 -9.41 -33.85 -6.11
N ALA A 125 -9.90 -32.70 -6.58
CA ALA A 125 -11.33 -32.39 -6.61
C ALA A 125 -12.11 -33.41 -7.46
N ALA A 126 -11.59 -33.78 -8.64
CA ALA A 126 -12.18 -34.81 -9.49
C ALA A 126 -12.18 -36.19 -8.83
N TYR A 127 -11.07 -36.59 -8.19
CA TYR A 127 -10.99 -37.84 -7.42
C TYR A 127 -11.99 -37.86 -6.26
N TYR A 128 -12.06 -36.77 -5.50
CA TYR A 128 -12.95 -36.63 -4.35
C TYR A 128 -14.42 -36.70 -4.78
N ALA A 129 -14.78 -35.97 -5.84
CA ALA A 129 -16.09 -36.04 -6.47
C ALA A 129 -16.44 -37.49 -6.87
N ALA A 130 -15.55 -38.20 -7.56
CA ALA A 130 -15.80 -39.58 -7.99
C ALA A 130 -15.98 -40.55 -6.82
N ARG A 131 -15.33 -40.31 -5.68
CA ARG A 131 -15.36 -41.22 -4.51
C ARG A 131 -16.46 -40.91 -3.51
N HIS A 132 -16.83 -39.65 -3.37
CA HIS A 132 -17.64 -39.19 -2.24
C HIS A 132 -18.91 -38.45 -2.67
N TRP A 133 -19.11 -38.21 -3.97
CA TRP A 133 -20.34 -37.59 -4.45
C TRP A 133 -21.45 -38.63 -4.57
N THR A 134 -22.46 -38.54 -3.70
CA THR A 134 -23.75 -39.23 -3.84
C THR A 134 -24.81 -38.22 -4.29
N PRO A 135 -25.05 -38.03 -5.60
CA PRO A 135 -26.06 -37.09 -6.06
C PRO A 135 -27.45 -37.53 -5.62
N SER A 136 -28.30 -36.59 -5.23
CA SER A 136 -29.69 -36.89 -4.90
C SER A 136 -30.43 -37.42 -6.14
N THR A 137 -31.46 -38.24 -5.94
CA THR A 137 -32.25 -38.88 -7.02
C THR A 137 -32.81 -37.86 -8.02
N SER A 138 -33.09 -36.63 -7.57
CA SER A 138 -33.47 -35.49 -8.41
C SER A 138 -32.41 -35.10 -9.44
N PHE A 139 -31.12 -35.14 -9.06
CA PHE A 139 -29.99 -34.88 -9.96
C PHE A 139 -29.69 -36.06 -10.90
N ALA A 140 -29.86 -37.30 -10.44
CA ALA A 140 -29.70 -38.48 -11.30
C ALA A 140 -30.75 -38.50 -12.45
N GLN A 141 -31.98 -38.04 -12.17
CA GLN A 141 -33.05 -37.96 -13.18
C GLN A 141 -32.88 -36.82 -14.18
N LEU A 142 -32.06 -35.80 -13.90
CA LEU A 142 -31.74 -34.74 -14.88
C LEU A 142 -30.94 -35.29 -16.07
N GLY A 143 -30.01 -36.23 -15.85
CA GLY A 143 -29.31 -36.94 -16.95
C GLY A 143 -30.23 -37.88 -17.75
N ALA A 144 -31.20 -38.52 -17.08
CA ALA A 144 -32.19 -39.38 -17.73
C ALA A 144 -33.23 -38.59 -18.56
N ARG A 145 -33.55 -37.35 -18.16
CA ARG A 145 -34.41 -36.43 -18.93
C ARG A 145 -33.67 -35.81 -20.12
N ALA A 146 -32.38 -35.49 -19.96
CA ALA A 146 -31.56 -35.00 -21.07
C ALA A 146 -31.36 -36.04 -22.18
N SER A 147 -31.20 -37.32 -21.83
CA SER A 147 -31.11 -38.42 -22.81
C SER A 147 -32.45 -38.72 -23.51
N GLN A 148 -33.60 -38.56 -22.82
CA GLN A 148 -34.92 -38.66 -23.46
C GLN A 148 -35.25 -37.45 -24.36
N ALA A 149 -34.75 -36.25 -24.02
CA ALA A 149 -34.89 -35.07 -24.87
C ALA A 149 -34.08 -35.16 -26.18
N GLY A 150 -32.91 -35.82 -26.15
CA GLY A 150 -32.12 -36.11 -27.36
C GLY A 150 -32.77 -37.13 -28.30
N ALA A 151 -33.53 -38.09 -27.76
CA ALA A 151 -34.24 -39.10 -28.56
C ALA A 151 -35.51 -38.56 -29.26
N ALA A 152 -36.14 -37.51 -28.70
CA ALA A 152 -37.33 -36.90 -29.27
C ALA A 152 -37.05 -35.95 -30.46
N ALA A 153 -35.79 -35.50 -30.65
CA ALA A 153 -35.41 -34.60 -31.73
C ALA A 153 -35.11 -35.30 -33.07
N GLY A 154 -35.23 -36.63 -33.14
CA GLY A 154 -34.82 -37.46 -34.30
C GLY A 154 -35.90 -37.76 -35.35
N ALA A 155 -37.11 -37.20 -35.28
CA ALA A 155 -38.19 -37.58 -36.21
C ALA A 155 -39.07 -36.41 -36.68
N ALA A 156 -38.65 -35.72 -37.75
CA ALA A 156 -39.55 -35.17 -38.79
C ALA A 156 -38.74 -34.75 -40.06
N PRO A 157 -39.18 -35.08 -41.29
CA PRO A 157 -38.43 -34.86 -42.52
C PRO A 157 -38.86 -33.62 -43.35
N GLY A 158 -37.89 -33.02 -44.06
CA GLY A 158 -38.03 -32.14 -45.26
C GLY A 158 -38.53 -30.70 -45.00
N ALA A 159 -38.05 -29.61 -45.61
CA ALA A 159 -37.10 -29.27 -46.67
C ALA A 159 -37.00 -27.70 -46.67
N PRO A 160 -36.30 -26.99 -47.60
CA PRO A 160 -35.06 -27.27 -48.32
C PRO A 160 -33.97 -26.19 -48.07
N ALA A 161 -32.85 -26.41 -48.75
CA ALA A 161 -31.60 -25.66 -48.74
C ALA A 161 -31.70 -24.14 -49.00
N ALA A 162 -30.84 -23.39 -48.31
CA ALA A 162 -30.33 -22.10 -48.74
C ALA A 162 -28.79 -22.11 -48.66
N THR A 163 -28.20 -21.74 -49.79
CA THR A 163 -26.79 -21.80 -50.18
C THR A 163 -25.86 -20.88 -49.38
N ALA A 164 -24.60 -21.31 -49.33
CA ALA A 164 -23.46 -20.67 -48.68
C ALA A 164 -23.11 -19.27 -49.20
N ALA A 165 -22.62 -18.42 -48.31
CA ALA A 165 -21.47 -17.54 -48.53
C ALA A 165 -21.00 -16.92 -47.19
N ALA A 166 -19.72 -17.12 -46.86
CA ALA A 166 -18.93 -16.26 -45.98
C ALA A 166 -17.89 -15.55 -46.89
N PRO A 167 -16.99 -14.64 -46.43
CA PRO A 167 -16.75 -14.11 -45.07
C PRO A 167 -16.51 -12.57 -45.05
N ALA A 168 -15.93 -12.05 -43.94
CA ALA A 168 -15.32 -10.71 -43.70
C ALA A 168 -16.17 -9.73 -42.86
N THR A 169 -15.70 -8.82 -42.00
CA THR A 169 -14.43 -8.51 -41.29
C THR A 169 -14.76 -7.27 -40.42
N ALA A 170 -14.49 -7.31 -39.10
CA ALA A 170 -14.23 -6.18 -38.16
C ALA A 170 -15.26 -5.00 -38.07
N PRO A 171 -14.97 -3.88 -37.38
CA PRO A 171 -14.94 -3.62 -35.93
C PRO A 171 -15.88 -2.46 -35.50
N GLY A 172 -15.95 -2.13 -34.19
CA GLY A 172 -16.27 -0.76 -33.73
C GLY A 172 -17.49 -0.61 -32.80
N ALA A 173 -17.26 0.03 -31.65
CA ALA A 173 -18.27 0.58 -30.72
C ALA A 173 -19.13 1.68 -31.41
N PRO A 174 -20.26 2.14 -30.83
CA PRO A 174 -20.17 3.20 -29.82
C PRO A 174 -21.27 3.21 -28.73
N GLU A 175 -21.06 4.13 -27.78
CA GLU A 175 -21.94 4.60 -26.71
C GLU A 175 -23.33 5.06 -27.18
N ALA A 176 -24.35 4.91 -26.32
CA ALA A 176 -25.49 5.82 -26.29
C ALA A 176 -26.17 5.80 -24.90
N ASP A 177 -26.22 6.99 -24.33
CA ASP A 177 -26.96 7.46 -23.18
C ASP A 177 -28.49 7.40 -23.40
N ALA A 178 -29.27 7.28 -22.31
CA ALA A 178 -30.60 7.89 -22.05
C ALA A 178 -31.56 7.01 -21.19
N SER A 179 -31.58 7.36 -19.90
CA SER A 179 -32.73 7.58 -19.01
C SER A 179 -34.15 7.12 -19.44
N ALA A 180 -34.79 6.31 -18.57
CA ALA A 180 -36.20 6.43 -18.22
C ALA A 180 -36.46 5.86 -16.81
N ALA A 181 -37.11 6.67 -15.96
CA ALA A 181 -37.35 6.43 -14.55
C ALA A 181 -38.74 5.81 -14.24
N GLY A 182 -38.77 4.96 -13.20
CA GLY A 182 -39.91 4.76 -12.28
C GLY A 182 -40.35 3.30 -12.06
N PRO A 183 -40.85 2.88 -10.86
CA PRO A 183 -40.90 3.54 -9.54
C PRO A 183 -40.20 2.75 -8.40
N ALA A 184 -39.96 3.46 -7.28
CA ALA A 184 -39.50 2.98 -5.96
C ALA A 184 -40.46 1.91 -5.35
N SER A 185 -40.11 0.99 -4.44
CA SER A 185 -39.23 0.96 -3.25
C SER A 185 -39.16 -0.53 -2.74
N PRO A 186 -38.40 -0.96 -1.71
CA PRO A 186 -37.63 -0.19 -0.73
C PRO A 186 -36.13 -0.58 -0.62
N ALA A 187 -35.41 0.31 0.08
CA ALA A 187 -33.98 0.32 0.34
C ALA A 187 -33.37 -1.04 0.74
N THR A 188 -32.38 -1.47 -0.04
CA THR A 188 -31.24 -2.24 0.47
C THR A 188 -30.02 -1.35 0.31
N THR A 189 -29.49 -0.86 1.43
CA THR A 189 -28.32 0.04 1.58
C THR A 189 -27.00 -0.66 1.20
N GLY A 190 -26.95 -1.28 0.02
CA GLY A 190 -25.81 -2.08 -0.46
C GLY A 190 -24.77 -1.33 -1.30
N ALA A 191 -24.90 -0.03 -1.52
CA ALA A 191 -24.04 0.70 -2.46
C ALA A 191 -22.99 1.64 -1.81
N ALA A 192 -23.05 1.89 -0.50
CA ALA A 192 -22.05 2.70 0.21
C ALA A 192 -20.88 1.87 0.78
N ALA A 193 -21.04 0.56 0.93
CA ALA A 193 -20.06 -0.31 1.60
C ALA A 193 -18.93 -0.82 0.68
N ALA A 194 -19.14 -0.83 -0.64
CA ALA A 194 -18.17 -1.39 -1.59
C ALA A 194 -17.10 -0.39 -2.04
N VAL A 195 -17.38 0.92 -1.94
CA VAL A 195 -16.43 1.98 -2.32
C VAL A 195 -15.49 2.35 -1.15
N SER A 196 -15.93 2.17 0.11
CA SER A 196 -15.16 2.53 1.32
C SER A 196 -14.07 1.53 1.73
N THR A 197 -14.14 0.28 1.27
CA THR A 197 -13.21 -0.78 1.71
C THR A 197 -11.84 -0.71 1.03
N ALA A 198 -11.81 -0.39 -0.26
CA ALA A 198 -10.55 -0.29 -1.03
C ALA A 198 -9.75 0.95 -0.65
N GLU A 199 -10.42 2.09 -0.47
CA GLU A 199 -9.78 3.32 0.02
C GLU A 199 -9.25 3.13 1.44
N GLY A 200 -10.06 2.55 2.34
CA GLY A 200 -9.64 2.26 3.71
C GLY A 200 -8.42 1.35 3.79
N ALA A 201 -8.35 0.32 2.93
CA ALA A 201 -7.18 -0.56 2.84
C ALA A 201 -5.92 0.17 2.32
N SER A 202 -6.08 1.10 1.37
CA SER A 202 -4.98 1.93 0.86
C SER A 202 -4.44 2.88 1.94
N VAL A 203 -5.34 3.60 2.63
CA VAL A 203 -4.96 4.48 3.74
C VAL A 203 -4.29 3.66 4.85
N TYR A 204 -4.83 2.50 5.20
CA TYR A 204 -4.23 1.60 6.18
C TYR A 204 -2.80 1.20 5.80
N GLY A 205 -2.60 0.79 4.54
CA GLY A 205 -1.30 0.42 4.00
C GLY A 205 -0.26 1.53 4.13
N ASN A 206 -0.66 2.77 3.82
CA ASN A 206 0.25 3.91 3.77
C ASN A 206 0.56 4.51 5.15
N TYR A 207 -0.40 4.53 6.07
CA TYR A 207 -0.29 5.29 7.32
C TYR A 207 -0.25 4.43 8.59
N CYS A 208 -0.92 3.27 8.59
CA CYS A 208 -1.13 2.49 9.82
C CYS A 208 -0.27 1.22 9.88
N SER A 209 -0.03 0.59 8.72
CA SER A 209 0.54 -0.76 8.63
C SER A 209 1.98 -0.87 9.14
N ALA A 210 2.75 0.22 9.11
CA ALA A 210 4.13 0.23 9.58
C ALA A 210 4.26 -0.15 11.08
N CYS A 211 3.27 0.25 11.88
CA CYS A 211 3.24 -0.03 13.33
C CYS A 211 2.27 -1.17 13.65
N HIS A 212 1.05 -1.12 13.12
CA HIS A 212 0.01 -2.11 13.43
C HIS A 212 0.12 -3.42 12.62
N GLN A 213 1.09 -3.50 11.69
CA GLN A 213 1.34 -4.61 10.78
C GLN A 213 0.21 -4.83 9.77
N ALA A 214 0.50 -5.44 8.62
CA ALA A 214 -0.55 -5.75 7.64
C ALA A 214 -1.66 -6.67 8.19
N SER A 215 -1.35 -7.47 9.21
CA SER A 215 -2.29 -8.36 9.90
C SER A 215 -3.08 -7.70 11.04
N GLY A 216 -2.83 -6.42 11.34
CA GLY A 216 -3.47 -5.71 12.45
C GLY A 216 -3.07 -6.24 13.84
N GLN A 217 -2.05 -7.11 13.94
CA GLN A 217 -1.63 -7.70 15.21
C GLN A 217 -0.68 -6.81 16.02
N GLY A 218 -0.15 -5.75 15.39
CA GLY A 218 0.88 -4.92 16.00
C GLY A 218 2.11 -5.71 16.44
N MET A 219 2.75 -5.24 17.51
CA MET A 219 3.88 -5.89 18.16
C MET A 219 3.69 -5.79 19.67
N PRO A 220 3.44 -6.92 20.38
CA PRO A 220 3.20 -6.91 21.82
C PRO A 220 4.25 -6.11 22.61
N GLY A 221 3.79 -5.20 23.47
CA GLY A 221 4.64 -4.31 24.27
C GLY A 221 5.21 -3.09 23.53
N VAL A 222 5.01 -2.97 22.22
CA VAL A 222 5.50 -1.85 21.40
C VAL A 222 4.37 -1.14 20.66
N PHE A 223 3.56 -1.89 19.89
CA PHE A 223 2.40 -1.38 19.14
C PHE A 223 1.19 -2.28 19.39
N PRO A 224 0.04 -1.73 19.80
CA PRO A 224 -1.10 -2.56 20.16
C PRO A 224 -1.78 -3.20 18.93
N PRO A 225 -2.43 -4.36 19.13
CA PRO A 225 -3.25 -4.97 18.08
C PRO A 225 -4.51 -4.13 17.81
N LEU A 226 -4.92 -4.10 16.55
CA LEU A 226 -6.23 -3.63 16.07
C LEU A 226 -7.18 -4.81 15.80
N ALA A 227 -6.63 -5.96 15.41
CA ALA A 227 -7.38 -7.20 15.30
C ALA A 227 -7.88 -7.64 16.70
N GLY A 228 -9.20 -7.76 16.85
CA GLY A 228 -9.84 -8.13 18.12
C GLY A 228 -9.79 -7.06 19.22
N SER A 229 -9.37 -5.83 18.91
CA SER A 229 -9.25 -4.76 19.90
C SER A 229 -10.62 -4.29 20.39
N ALA A 230 -10.77 -4.12 21.71
CA ALA A 230 -12.01 -3.61 22.31
C ALA A 230 -12.39 -2.22 21.79
N VAL A 231 -11.41 -1.34 21.55
CA VAL A 231 -11.67 0.02 21.02
C VAL A 231 -12.16 -0.03 19.57
N VAL A 232 -11.62 -0.94 18.77
CA VAL A 232 -12.06 -1.14 17.37
C VAL A 232 -13.44 -1.79 17.32
N LEU A 233 -13.74 -2.70 18.26
CA LEU A 233 -15.01 -3.42 18.30
C LEU A 233 -16.13 -2.67 19.02
N ASP A 234 -15.83 -1.54 19.67
CA ASP A 234 -16.84 -0.77 20.39
C ASP A 234 -17.93 -0.26 19.43
N PRO A 235 -19.23 -0.47 19.74
CA PRO A 235 -20.32 0.10 18.96
C PRO A 235 -20.26 1.63 18.85
N ASP A 236 -19.74 2.31 19.87
CA ASP A 236 -19.44 3.73 19.84
C ASP A 236 -18.03 3.97 19.26
N PRO A 237 -17.91 4.54 18.05
CA PRO A 237 -16.61 4.73 17.41
C PRO A 237 -15.82 5.91 18.00
N THR A 238 -16.36 6.66 18.96
CA THR A 238 -15.77 7.92 19.45
C THR A 238 -14.32 7.75 19.89
N ALA A 239 -14.03 6.74 20.71
CA ALA A 239 -12.66 6.50 21.20
C ALA A 239 -11.69 6.11 20.07
N HIS A 240 -12.16 5.28 19.12
CA HIS A 240 -11.37 4.84 17.97
C HIS A 240 -11.04 6.02 17.05
N VAL A 241 -12.05 6.78 16.65
CA VAL A 241 -11.89 7.95 15.76
C VAL A 241 -11.04 9.03 16.43
N THR A 242 -11.28 9.33 17.71
CA THR A 242 -10.48 10.32 18.47
C THR A 242 -9.01 9.91 18.52
N THR A 243 -8.73 8.62 18.69
CA THR A 243 -7.35 8.10 18.71
C THR A 243 -6.66 8.28 17.35
N VAL A 244 -7.37 8.06 16.24
CA VAL A 244 -6.81 8.29 14.89
C VAL A 244 -6.58 9.80 14.65
N LEU A 245 -7.54 10.65 15.01
CA LEU A 245 -7.44 12.08 14.79
C LEU A 245 -6.33 12.72 15.63
N HIS A 246 -6.28 12.41 16.92
CA HIS A 246 -5.49 13.15 17.92
C HIS A 246 -4.29 12.38 18.46
N GLY A 247 -4.10 11.13 18.02
CA GLY A 247 -3.05 10.25 18.48
C GLY A 247 -3.30 9.69 19.88
N ALA A 248 -2.34 8.93 20.40
CA ALA A 248 -2.39 8.35 21.73
C ALA A 248 -0.97 8.14 22.30
N GLN A 249 -0.86 8.14 23.62
CA GLN A 249 0.41 7.85 24.31
C GLN A 249 0.15 7.17 25.66
N GLY A 250 0.98 6.19 26.00
CA GLY A 250 0.93 5.53 27.31
C GLY A 250 -0.33 4.71 27.58
N SER A 251 -0.99 4.22 26.53
CA SER A 251 -2.23 3.44 26.66
C SER A 251 -1.96 2.04 27.20
N THR A 252 -2.78 1.58 28.14
CA THR A 252 -2.78 0.19 28.61
C THR A 252 -3.94 -0.56 27.98
N ILE A 253 -3.65 -1.62 27.23
CA ILE A 253 -4.64 -2.49 26.57
C ILE A 253 -4.40 -3.91 27.05
N ASP A 254 -5.44 -4.54 27.62
CA ASP A 254 -5.41 -5.90 28.18
C ASP A 254 -4.24 -6.15 29.16
N GLY A 255 -3.93 -5.16 29.98
CA GLY A 255 -2.85 -5.24 30.99
C GLY A 255 -1.44 -5.04 30.44
N VAL A 256 -1.28 -4.78 29.13
CA VAL A 256 -0.01 -4.42 28.50
C VAL A 256 0.04 -2.91 28.26
N THR A 257 1.06 -2.25 28.79
CA THR A 257 1.30 -0.81 28.58
C THR A 257 2.09 -0.60 27.30
N TYR A 258 1.57 0.26 26.42
CA TYR A 258 2.20 0.68 25.18
C TYR A 258 2.70 2.11 25.34
N VAL A 259 4.03 2.26 25.38
CA VAL A 259 4.70 3.55 25.63
C VAL A 259 4.99 4.33 24.34
N SER A 260 4.95 3.66 23.19
CA SER A 260 5.18 4.29 21.89
C SER A 260 4.06 5.29 21.58
N PRO A 261 4.38 6.54 21.22
CA PRO A 261 3.36 7.50 20.82
C PRO A 261 2.79 7.12 19.46
N MET A 262 1.46 7.12 19.34
CA MET A 262 0.75 7.10 18.07
C MET A 262 0.58 8.54 17.58
N PRO A 263 1.08 8.91 16.39
CA PRO A 263 0.90 10.23 15.82
C PRO A 263 -0.58 10.61 15.61
N ALA A 264 -0.86 11.90 15.62
CA ALA A 264 -2.16 12.45 15.27
C ALA A 264 -2.28 12.60 13.75
N PHE A 265 -3.37 12.11 13.15
CA PHE A 265 -3.58 12.16 11.70
C PHE A 265 -4.59 13.21 11.25
N ALA A 266 -5.18 14.00 12.17
CA ALA A 266 -6.13 15.05 11.83
C ALA A 266 -5.61 15.98 10.73
N ALA A 267 -4.35 16.42 10.79
CA ALA A 267 -3.81 17.34 9.78
C ALA A 267 -3.49 16.68 8.42
N GLN A 268 -3.45 15.35 8.35
CA GLN A 268 -2.92 14.61 7.20
C GLN A 268 -4.00 13.88 6.39
N LEU A 269 -5.10 13.51 7.05
CA LEU A 269 -6.20 12.74 6.46
C LEU A 269 -7.51 13.55 6.48
N SER A 270 -8.26 13.47 5.37
CA SER A 270 -9.62 14.00 5.32
C SER A 270 -10.59 13.17 6.16
N ASP A 271 -11.78 13.69 6.43
CA ASP A 271 -12.79 12.99 7.23
C ASP A 271 -13.26 11.70 6.53
N GLU A 272 -13.32 11.70 5.20
CA GLU A 272 -13.60 10.53 4.38
C GLU A 272 -12.50 9.47 4.51
N GLN A 273 -11.24 9.88 4.47
CA GLN A 273 -10.10 8.97 4.59
C GLN A 273 -10.01 8.36 6.00
N VAL A 274 -10.28 9.15 7.04
CA VAL A 274 -10.34 8.66 8.42
C VAL A 274 -11.52 7.69 8.58
N ALA A 275 -12.71 8.02 8.08
CA ALA A 275 -13.86 7.11 8.11
C ALA A 275 -13.56 5.82 7.34
N ALA A 276 -12.91 5.90 6.18
CA ALA A 276 -12.55 4.74 5.37
C ALA A 276 -11.56 3.81 6.10
N VAL A 277 -10.48 4.34 6.69
CA VAL A 277 -9.49 3.51 7.41
C VAL A 277 -10.07 2.90 8.69
N VAL A 278 -10.87 3.67 9.44
CA VAL A 278 -11.58 3.17 10.62
C VAL A 278 -12.54 2.04 10.26
N ASN A 279 -13.29 2.19 9.16
CA ASN A 279 -14.16 1.13 8.65
C ASN A 279 -13.38 -0.11 8.19
N HIS A 280 -12.23 0.08 7.55
CA HIS A 280 -11.35 -1.02 7.16
C HIS A 280 -10.89 -1.80 8.40
N GLU A 281 -10.44 -1.13 9.45
CA GLU A 281 -10.02 -1.76 10.71
C GLU A 281 -11.18 -2.50 11.40
N ARG A 282 -12.38 -1.91 11.39
CA ARG A 282 -13.61 -2.46 12.01
C ARG A 282 -14.20 -3.66 11.27
N ALA A 283 -13.80 -3.89 10.02
CA ALA A 283 -14.24 -5.00 9.19
C ALA A 283 -13.13 -6.02 8.86
N SER A 284 -11.88 -5.74 9.26
CA SER A 284 -10.71 -6.57 8.96
C SER A 284 -10.39 -7.55 10.07
N TRP A 285 -9.64 -8.61 9.73
CA TRP A 285 -9.09 -9.58 10.70
C TRP A 285 -10.14 -10.26 11.60
N GLY A 286 -11.37 -10.39 11.10
CA GLY A 286 -12.49 -10.97 11.85
C GLY A 286 -13.23 -9.97 12.75
N ASN A 287 -12.85 -8.70 12.71
CA ASN A 287 -13.60 -7.63 13.36
C ASN A 287 -14.97 -7.44 12.68
N ALA A 288 -15.97 -7.12 13.49
CA ALA A 288 -17.31 -6.82 13.03
C ALA A 288 -17.94 -5.75 13.94
N ALA A 289 -17.73 -4.49 13.60
CA ALA A 289 -18.30 -3.35 14.31
C ALA A 289 -19.10 -2.43 13.38
N PRO A 290 -20.06 -1.63 13.89
CA PRO A 290 -20.84 -0.69 13.08
C PRO A 290 -19.95 0.29 12.31
N GLY A 291 -20.34 0.62 11.09
CA GLY A 291 -19.59 1.56 10.26
C GLY A 291 -19.66 3.00 10.75
N VAL A 292 -18.66 3.79 10.38
CA VAL A 292 -18.46 5.19 10.72
C VAL A 292 -18.57 6.03 9.46
N SER A 293 -19.30 7.15 9.52
CA SER A 293 -19.43 8.10 8.41
C SER A 293 -18.43 9.25 8.54
N ALA A 294 -18.13 9.94 7.44
CA ALA A 294 -17.31 11.15 7.46
C ALA A 294 -17.92 12.26 8.35
N ALA A 295 -19.25 12.32 8.47
CA ALA A 295 -19.92 13.26 9.36
C ALA A 295 -19.65 12.97 10.85
N ASP A 296 -19.56 11.68 11.22
CA ASP A 296 -19.19 11.28 12.58
C ASP A 296 -17.76 11.70 12.90
N VAL A 297 -16.84 11.58 11.93
CA VAL A 297 -15.45 12.04 12.06
C VAL A 297 -15.39 13.56 12.20
N ALA A 298 -16.10 14.30 11.34
CA ALA A 298 -16.13 15.75 11.35
C ALA A 298 -16.63 16.31 12.71
N ALA A 299 -17.54 15.59 13.38
CA ALA A 299 -18.05 15.98 14.70
C ALA A 299 -17.03 15.83 15.84
N LEU A 300 -15.97 15.05 15.64
CA LEU A 300 -14.94 14.73 16.64
C LEU A 300 -13.60 15.45 16.40
N ARG A 301 -13.55 16.30 15.38
CA ARG A 301 -12.37 17.04 14.94
C ARG A 301 -12.15 18.34 15.71
#